data_AF-A0A371EA93-F1
#
_entry.id   AF-A0A371EA93-F1
#
_cell.length_a   1.000
_cell.length_b   1.000
_cell.length_c   1.000
_cell.angle_alpha   90.00
_cell.angle_beta   90.00
_cell.angle_gamma   90.00
#
_symmetry.space_group_name_H-M   'P 1'
#
loop_
_entity.id
_entity.type
_entity.pdbx_description
1 polymer ?
#
loop_
_entity_poly.entity_id
_entity_poly.type
_entity_poly.pdbx_seq_one_letter_code
_entity_poly.pdbx_strand_id
1 'polypeptide(L)'
;MASSSETSPQSSMLQISDLEKDFQALMDQRKRKRKRMLSNHESARRSRIRRKTRLDNLVAAVTQLRKENSQILTLVTDTTRKYLEVETENLVLKAQMSELSSSISEKRTYRVFLSFEGEDTSAPFVSHLYASLQNAGIIVFEDEKSLPRGHHISQSQLQAIEQSQISVVVFSRNYAESRWCLQELEKIMECRRTIGQVVVPVFYGVDPSEVRHQTGEFGKAFKNLSNGIVTGEDEKLQPWREALGEVAGISGVVVLNSSQNCTIFNLLLTD
;
A
#
# COMPACT_ATOMS: atom_id res chain seq x y z
N MET A 1 83.91 -64.54 78.31
CA MET A 1 83.58 -63.18 78.80
C MET A 1 83.21 -62.34 77.59
N ALA A 2 82.11 -61.61 77.69
CA ALA A 2 81.42 -60.94 76.59
C ALA A 2 82.32 -59.93 75.87
N SER A 3 82.45 -60.10 74.55
CA SER A 3 83.01 -59.12 73.63
C SER A 3 81.96 -58.03 73.40
N SER A 4 82.07 -56.94 74.15
CA SER A 4 81.28 -55.73 73.94
C SER A 4 81.76 -55.05 72.66
N SER A 5 80.85 -54.97 71.69
CA SER A 5 81.01 -54.38 70.37
C SER A 5 81.51 -52.94 70.42
N GLU A 6 82.69 -52.68 69.87
CA GLU A 6 83.15 -51.33 69.50
C GLU A 6 82.29 -50.80 68.36
N THR A 7 81.38 -49.88 68.67
CA THR A 7 80.73 -49.04 67.67
C THR A 7 81.74 -47.97 67.23
N SER A 8 82.25 -48.11 66.00
CA SER A 8 83.20 -47.19 65.40
C SER A 8 82.70 -45.73 65.43
N PRO A 9 83.54 -44.74 65.84
CA PRO A 9 83.16 -43.33 65.90
C PRO A 9 82.61 -42.76 64.59
N GLN A 10 82.98 -43.34 63.45
CA GLN A 10 82.45 -42.94 62.13
C GLN A 10 80.98 -43.35 61.92
N SER A 11 80.52 -44.47 62.50
CA SER A 11 79.13 -44.92 62.40
C SER A 11 78.18 -44.04 63.22
N SER A 12 78.61 -43.61 64.39
CA SER A 12 77.86 -42.72 65.29
C SER A 12 77.75 -41.29 64.70
N MET A 13 78.80 -40.84 64.02
CA MET A 13 78.84 -39.52 63.36
C MET A 13 77.94 -39.47 62.11
N LEU A 14 77.87 -40.56 61.33
CA LEU A 14 76.94 -40.70 60.20
C LEU A 14 75.47 -40.69 60.68
N GLN A 15 75.16 -41.39 61.77
CA GLN A 15 73.81 -41.42 62.35
C GLN A 15 73.32 -40.05 62.85
N ILE A 16 74.20 -39.24 63.44
CA ILE A 16 73.86 -37.86 63.87
C ILE A 16 73.59 -36.96 62.67
N SER A 17 74.40 -37.07 61.61
CA SER A 17 74.20 -36.31 60.36
C SER A 17 72.87 -36.66 59.68
N ASP A 18 72.48 -37.93 59.66
CA ASP A 18 71.23 -38.36 59.06
C ASP A 18 70.00 -37.95 59.89
N LEU A 19 70.11 -37.97 61.22
CA LEU A 19 69.06 -37.47 62.11
C LEU A 19 68.83 -35.95 61.96
N GLU A 20 69.91 -35.19 61.76
CA GLU A 20 69.84 -33.74 61.54
C GLU A 20 69.21 -33.41 60.17
N LYS A 21 69.51 -34.19 59.14
CA LYS A 21 68.83 -34.12 57.83
C LYS A 21 67.33 -34.43 57.95
N ASP A 22 66.96 -35.46 58.72
CA ASP A 22 65.56 -35.85 58.93
C ASP A 22 64.78 -34.78 59.70
N PHE A 23 65.38 -34.19 60.74
CA PHE A 23 64.79 -33.07 61.47
C PHE A 23 64.57 -31.85 60.55
N GLN A 24 65.56 -31.52 59.73
CA GLN A 24 65.44 -30.43 58.75
C GLN A 24 64.37 -30.73 57.69
N ALA A 25 64.30 -31.96 57.19
CA ALA A 25 63.27 -32.41 56.26
C ALA A 25 61.85 -32.31 56.87
N LEU A 26 61.69 -32.67 58.14
CA LEU A 26 60.42 -32.57 58.87
C LEU A 26 60.00 -31.10 59.07
N MET A 27 60.94 -30.22 59.43
CA MET A 27 60.68 -28.79 59.57
C MET A 27 60.31 -28.15 58.22
N ASP A 28 60.97 -28.55 57.14
CA ASP A 28 60.62 -28.11 55.79
C ASP A 28 59.27 -28.66 55.33
N GLN A 29 58.92 -29.90 55.66
CA GLN A 29 57.60 -30.48 55.41
C GLN A 29 56.50 -29.70 56.15
N ARG A 30 56.74 -29.33 57.41
CA ARG A 30 55.81 -28.51 58.21
C ARG A 30 55.65 -27.11 57.62
N LYS A 31 56.74 -26.47 57.19
CA LYS A 31 56.71 -25.18 56.47
C LYS A 31 55.92 -25.28 55.17
N ARG A 32 56.14 -26.31 54.36
CA ARG A 32 55.41 -26.58 53.11
C ARG A 32 53.92 -26.81 53.37
N LYS A 33 53.56 -27.61 54.38
CA LYS A 33 52.16 -27.84 54.77
C LYS A 33 51.46 -26.55 55.20
N ARG A 34 52.13 -25.71 56.02
CA ARG A 34 51.62 -24.40 56.42
C ARG A 34 51.41 -23.46 55.23
N LYS A 35 52.36 -23.40 54.29
CA LYS A 35 52.22 -22.62 53.04
C LYS A 35 51.03 -23.09 52.20
N ARG A 36 50.84 -24.41 52.02
CA ARG A 36 49.68 -24.98 51.31
C ARG A 36 48.36 -24.62 51.99
N MET A 37 48.29 -24.70 53.32
CA MET A 37 47.08 -24.32 54.05
C MET A 37 46.73 -22.84 53.90
N LEU A 38 47.72 -21.94 53.98
CA LEU A 38 47.51 -20.50 53.77
C LEU A 38 47.07 -20.20 52.33
N SER A 39 47.71 -20.82 51.34
CA SER A 39 47.32 -20.68 49.94
C SER A 39 45.91 -21.20 49.66
N ASN A 40 45.54 -22.35 50.22
CA ASN A 40 44.18 -22.89 50.13
C ASN A 40 43.15 -21.97 50.78
N HIS A 41 43.47 -21.43 51.97
CA HIS A 41 42.59 -20.48 52.67
C HIS A 41 42.38 -19.21 51.84
N GLU A 42 43.46 -18.65 51.29
CA GLU A 42 43.38 -17.47 50.43
C GLU A 42 42.60 -17.76 49.14
N SER A 43 42.80 -18.93 48.54
CA SER A 43 42.07 -19.36 47.34
C SER A 43 40.57 -19.51 47.61
N ALA A 44 40.20 -20.08 48.76
CA ALA A 44 38.81 -20.16 49.21
C ALA A 44 38.21 -18.76 49.44
N ARG A 45 38.95 -17.84 50.07
CA ARG A 45 38.54 -16.43 50.23
C ARG A 45 38.30 -15.75 48.88
N ARG A 46 39.27 -15.82 47.95
CA ARG A 46 39.14 -15.27 46.60
C ARG A 46 37.96 -15.88 45.85
N SER A 47 37.71 -17.18 46.00
CA SER A 47 36.53 -17.82 45.42
C SER A 47 35.21 -17.30 45.98
N ARG A 48 35.11 -17.07 47.29
CA ARG A 48 33.92 -16.49 47.92
C ARG A 48 33.67 -15.08 47.40
N ILE A 49 34.71 -14.25 47.30
CA ILE A 49 34.62 -12.89 46.76
C ILE A 49 34.12 -12.93 45.31
N ARG A 50 34.70 -13.75 44.44
CA ARG A 50 34.24 -13.90 43.04
C ARG A 50 32.77 -14.30 42.95
N ARG A 51 32.32 -15.25 43.79
CA ARG A 51 30.92 -15.67 43.82
C ARG A 51 29.99 -14.55 44.28
N LYS A 52 30.40 -13.78 45.30
CA LYS A 52 29.65 -12.61 45.78
C LYS A 52 29.54 -11.53 44.69
N THR A 53 30.66 -11.16 44.07
CA THR A 53 30.67 -10.20 42.96
C THR A 53 29.80 -10.66 41.79
N ARG A 54 29.85 -11.95 41.43
CA ARG A 54 28.98 -12.51 40.39
C ARG A 54 27.50 -12.40 40.77
N LEU A 55 27.15 -12.66 42.03
CA LEU A 55 25.78 -12.52 42.51
C LEU A 55 25.33 -11.05 42.46
N ASP A 56 26.17 -10.12 42.92
CA ASP A 56 25.86 -8.68 42.90
C ASP A 56 25.64 -8.19 41.46
N ASN A 57 26.48 -8.62 40.50
CA ASN A 57 26.31 -8.30 39.08
C ASN A 57 25.00 -8.88 38.49
N LEU A 58 24.64 -10.11 38.87
CA LEU A 58 23.38 -10.73 38.42
C LEU A 58 22.16 -10.00 38.98
N VAL A 59 22.22 -9.58 40.25
CA VAL A 59 21.15 -8.79 40.87
C VAL A 59 20.98 -7.47 40.14
N ALA A 60 22.08 -6.76 39.84
CA ALA A 60 22.05 -5.51 39.07
C ALA A 60 21.43 -5.71 37.68
N ALA A 61 21.82 -6.76 36.96
CA ALA A 61 21.26 -7.08 35.65
C ALA A 61 19.75 -7.35 35.70
N VAL A 62 19.28 -8.13 36.69
CA VAL A 62 17.84 -8.40 36.88
C VAL A 62 17.07 -7.12 37.21
N THR A 63 17.63 -6.25 38.05
CA THR A 63 16.98 -4.96 38.36
C THR A 63 16.86 -4.05 37.13
N GLN A 64 17.88 -4.05 36.26
CA GLN A 64 17.85 -3.30 35.01
C GLN A 64 16.82 -3.86 34.04
N LEU A 65 16.80 -5.17 33.81
CA LEU A 65 15.82 -5.82 32.93
C LEU A 65 14.38 -5.61 33.41
N ARG A 66 14.14 -5.62 34.73
CA ARG A 66 12.82 -5.30 35.29
C ARG A 66 12.39 -3.86 34.96
N LYS A 67 13.32 -2.91 35.03
CA LYS A 67 13.06 -1.51 34.67
C LYS A 67 12.75 -1.37 33.18
N GLU A 68 13.54 -2.00 32.32
CA GLU A 68 13.33 -1.99 30.86
C GLU A 68 11.99 -2.64 30.50
N ASN A 69 11.65 -3.79 31.08
CA ASN A 69 10.37 -4.44 30.85
C ASN A 69 9.18 -3.58 31.30
N SER A 70 9.33 -2.84 32.41
CA SER A 70 8.30 -1.90 32.86
C SER A 70 8.09 -0.77 31.83
N GLN A 71 9.18 -0.20 31.31
CA GLN A 71 9.11 0.84 30.28
C GLN A 71 8.50 0.33 28.97
N ILE A 72 8.88 -0.87 28.53
CA ILE A 72 8.29 -1.52 27.35
C ILE A 72 6.80 -1.71 27.55
N LEU A 73 6.37 -2.18 28.73
CA LEU A 73 4.95 -2.39 29.01
C LEU A 73 4.16 -1.10 28.90
N THR A 74 4.65 0.01 29.49
CA THR A 74 4.02 1.32 29.38
C THR A 74 3.94 1.80 27.93
N LEU A 75 5.00 1.62 27.15
CA LEU A 75 5.02 2.01 25.74
C LEU A 75 4.00 1.19 24.93
N VAL A 76 3.93 -0.12 25.15
CA VAL A 76 2.99 -1.00 24.46
C VAL A 76 1.55 -0.62 24.80
N THR A 77 1.24 -0.35 26.07
CA THR A 77 -0.12 0.07 26.46
C THR A 77 -0.50 1.40 25.83
N ASP A 78 0.42 2.36 25.78
CA ASP A 78 0.17 3.68 25.19
C ASP A 78 -0.02 3.61 23.67
N THR A 79 0.81 2.83 22.98
CA THR A 79 0.66 2.61 21.54
C THR A 79 -0.63 1.88 21.22
N THR A 80 -1.02 0.88 22.02
CA THR A 80 -2.28 0.14 21.82
C THR A 80 -3.49 1.06 21.94
N ARG A 81 -3.49 1.96 22.93
CA ARG A 81 -4.55 2.96 23.12
C ARG A 81 -4.64 3.92 21.93
N LYS A 82 -3.51 4.46 21.46
CA LYS A 82 -3.48 5.33 20.27
C LYS A 82 -3.97 4.62 19.01
N TYR A 83 -3.60 3.35 18.83
CA TYR A 83 -4.09 2.54 17.71
C TYR A 83 -5.61 2.37 17.76
N LEU A 84 -6.16 2.09 18.94
CA LEU A 84 -7.60 1.94 19.12
C LEU A 84 -8.35 3.25 18.83
N GLU A 85 -7.82 4.39 19.27
CA GLU A 85 -8.38 5.72 18.95
C GLU A 85 -8.46 5.93 17.42
N VAL A 86 -7.35 5.70 16.70
CA VAL A 86 -7.31 5.80 15.24
C VAL A 86 -8.27 4.81 14.55
N GLU A 87 -8.38 3.59 15.07
CA GLU A 87 -9.31 2.59 14.52
C GLU A 87 -10.77 3.05 14.67
N THR A 88 -11.12 3.66 15.81
CA THR A 88 -12.47 4.22 16.01
C THR A 88 -12.77 5.39 15.08
N GLU A 89 -11.81 6.29 14.86
CA GLU A 89 -11.95 7.39 13.91
C GLU A 89 -12.15 6.88 12.47
N ASN A 90 -11.38 5.85 12.08
CA ASN A 90 -11.53 5.20 10.78
C ASN A 90 -12.92 4.58 10.59
N LEU A 91 -13.51 3.99 11.63
CA LEU A 91 -14.87 3.45 11.56
C LEU A 91 -15.92 4.55 11.36
N VAL A 92 -15.79 5.68 12.07
CA VAL A 92 -16.68 6.83 11.91
C VAL A 92 -16.58 7.41 10.50
N LEU A 93 -15.36 7.61 9.99
CA LEU A 93 -15.14 8.11 8.64
C LEU A 93 -15.73 7.18 7.57
N LYS A 94 -15.57 5.85 7.73
CA LYS A 94 -16.20 4.87 6.83
C LYS A 94 -17.72 4.96 6.84
N ALA A 95 -18.34 5.11 8.02
CA ALA A 95 -19.78 5.26 8.14
C ALA A 95 -20.28 6.55 7.46
N GLN A 96 -19.60 7.68 7.72
CA GLN A 96 -19.92 8.97 7.08
C GLN A 96 -19.77 8.90 5.56
N MET A 97 -18.72 8.24 5.05
CA MET A 97 -18.52 8.04 3.62
C MET A 97 -19.66 7.23 2.99
N SER A 98 -20.13 6.19 3.69
CA SER A 98 -21.27 5.38 3.24
C SER A 98 -22.57 6.19 3.20
N GLU A 99 -22.82 7.03 4.21
CA GLU A 99 -24.01 7.88 4.30
C GLU A 99 -24.02 8.96 3.21
N LEU A 100 -22.86 9.59 2.97
CA LEU A 100 -22.66 10.55 1.87
C LEU A 100 -22.87 9.87 0.51
N SER A 101 -22.34 8.67 0.31
CA SER A 101 -22.51 7.90 -0.92
C SER A 101 -23.97 7.57 -1.19
N SER A 102 -24.73 7.12 -0.17
CA SER A 102 -26.18 6.88 -0.28
C SER A 102 -26.92 8.16 -0.64
N SER A 103 -26.64 9.27 0.05
CA SER A 103 -27.26 10.56 -0.19
C SER A 103 -26.98 11.10 -1.60
N ILE A 104 -25.77 10.85 -2.14
CA ILE A 104 -25.43 11.18 -3.53
C ILE A 104 -26.22 10.29 -4.48
N SER A 105 -26.31 8.98 -4.21
CA SER A 105 -27.06 8.04 -5.05
C SER A 105 -28.56 8.38 -5.11
N GLU A 106 -29.15 8.83 -4.00
CA GLU A 106 -30.55 9.29 -3.94
C GLU A 106 -30.78 10.58 -4.76
N LYS A 107 -29.74 11.40 -4.94
CA LYS A 107 -29.78 12.63 -5.74
C LYS A 107 -29.47 12.41 -7.23
N ARG A 108 -29.04 11.22 -7.63
CA ARG A 108 -28.75 10.90 -9.04
C ARG A 108 -30.05 10.70 -9.80
N THR A 109 -30.42 11.68 -10.62
CA THR A 109 -31.63 11.67 -11.44
C THR A 109 -31.57 10.65 -12.58
N TYR A 110 -30.37 10.38 -13.09
CA TYR A 110 -30.15 9.51 -14.25
C TYR A 110 -29.27 8.32 -13.86
N ARG A 111 -29.56 7.16 -14.44
CA ARG A 111 -28.68 5.99 -14.30
C ARG A 111 -27.55 6.04 -15.32
N VAL A 112 -27.87 6.41 -16.57
CA VAL A 112 -26.91 6.42 -17.67
C VAL A 112 -26.89 7.77 -18.39
N PHE A 113 -25.70 8.31 -18.64
CA PHE A 113 -25.42 9.38 -19.60
C PHE A 113 -24.84 8.79 -20.88
N LEU A 114 -25.36 9.17 -22.05
CA LEU A 114 -24.83 8.75 -23.36
C LEU A 114 -24.07 9.90 -24.02
N SER A 115 -22.74 9.77 -24.17
CA SER A 115 -21.92 10.68 -24.96
C SER A 115 -21.59 10.06 -26.32
N PHE A 116 -21.91 10.75 -27.42
CA PHE A 116 -21.76 10.27 -28.79
C PHE A 116 -21.79 11.44 -29.78
N GLU A 117 -21.31 11.27 -31.02
CA GLU A 117 -21.48 12.33 -32.03
C GLU A 117 -22.81 12.18 -32.78
N GLY A 118 -23.71 13.15 -32.65
CA GLY A 118 -25.09 13.03 -33.14
C GLY A 118 -25.23 13.07 -34.65
N GLU A 119 -24.30 13.72 -35.35
CA GLU A 119 -24.33 13.89 -36.82
C GLU A 119 -23.59 12.78 -37.57
N ASP A 120 -23.08 11.76 -36.89
CA ASP A 120 -22.26 10.73 -37.51
C ASP A 120 -22.89 9.34 -37.60
N THR A 121 -22.15 8.38 -38.15
CA THR A 121 -22.61 7.01 -38.43
C THR A 121 -23.00 6.20 -37.19
N SER A 122 -22.72 6.70 -35.98
CA SER A 122 -23.11 6.05 -34.73
C SER A 122 -24.57 6.29 -34.34
N ALA A 123 -25.24 7.31 -34.90
CA ALA A 123 -26.59 7.70 -34.50
C ALA A 123 -27.63 6.55 -34.54
N PRO A 124 -27.70 5.68 -35.59
CA PRO A 124 -28.62 4.54 -35.58
C PRO A 124 -28.28 3.53 -34.47
N PHE A 125 -27.00 3.30 -34.19
CA PHE A 125 -26.56 2.40 -33.14
C PHE A 125 -26.94 2.96 -31.75
N VAL A 126 -26.68 4.24 -31.50
CA VAL A 126 -27.01 4.91 -30.23
C VAL A 126 -28.53 4.95 -30.02
N SER A 127 -29.32 5.21 -31.05
CA SER A 127 -30.78 5.17 -30.97
C SER A 127 -31.30 3.79 -30.53
N HIS A 128 -30.75 2.71 -31.07
CA HIS A 128 -31.10 1.36 -30.63
C HIS A 128 -30.65 1.07 -29.20
N LEU A 129 -29.45 1.51 -28.81
CA LEU A 129 -28.93 1.37 -27.44
C LEU A 129 -29.85 2.09 -26.45
N TYR A 130 -30.20 3.33 -26.74
CA TYR A 130 -31.10 4.15 -25.94
C TYR A 130 -32.48 3.50 -25.78
N ALA A 131 -33.13 3.10 -26.88
CA ALA A 131 -34.43 2.43 -26.84
C ALA A 131 -34.37 1.13 -26.03
N SER A 132 -33.28 0.37 -26.17
CA SER A 132 -33.10 -0.85 -25.40
C SER A 132 -33.00 -0.55 -23.90
N LEU A 133 -32.19 0.45 -23.49
CA LEU A 133 -32.02 0.87 -22.09
C LEU A 133 -33.34 1.33 -21.47
N GLN A 134 -34.14 2.11 -22.23
CA GLN A 134 -35.48 2.49 -21.81
C GLN A 134 -36.41 1.29 -21.63
N ASN A 135 -36.40 0.33 -22.55
CA ASN A 135 -37.19 -0.90 -22.44
C ASN A 135 -36.81 -1.75 -21.22
N ALA A 136 -35.57 -1.63 -20.74
CA ALA A 136 -35.11 -2.25 -19.50
C ALA A 136 -35.44 -1.44 -18.24
N GLY A 137 -36.13 -0.31 -18.36
CA GLY A 137 -36.50 0.57 -17.24
C GLY A 137 -35.33 1.41 -16.70
N ILE A 138 -34.23 1.54 -17.46
CA ILE A 138 -33.08 2.35 -17.07
C ILE A 138 -33.36 3.80 -17.47
N ILE A 139 -33.26 4.72 -16.50
CA ILE A 139 -33.40 6.16 -16.76
C ILE A 139 -32.12 6.66 -17.43
N VAL A 140 -32.23 7.00 -18.71
CA VAL A 140 -31.12 7.48 -19.54
C VAL A 140 -31.32 8.97 -19.85
N PHE A 141 -30.27 9.76 -19.68
CA PHE A 141 -30.25 11.11 -20.25
C PHE A 141 -29.88 11.00 -21.74
N GLU A 142 -30.84 11.28 -22.62
CA GLU A 142 -30.58 11.44 -24.04
C GLU A 142 -30.16 12.89 -24.29
N ASP A 143 -28.98 13.07 -24.87
CA ASP A 143 -28.60 14.40 -25.31
C ASP A 143 -29.44 14.79 -26.55
N GLU A 144 -30.18 15.88 -26.45
CA GLU A 144 -31.08 16.41 -27.48
C GLU A 144 -30.25 17.08 -28.60
N LYS A 145 -29.41 16.29 -29.27
CA LYS A 145 -28.48 16.73 -30.33
C LYS A 145 -29.18 17.17 -31.63
N SER A 146 -30.51 17.09 -31.70
CA SER A 146 -31.32 17.41 -32.89
C SER A 146 -31.84 18.85 -32.96
N LEU A 147 -31.59 19.71 -31.96
CA LEU A 147 -32.02 21.11 -31.98
C LEU A 147 -30.90 22.09 -32.40
N PRO A 148 -31.24 23.24 -33.05
CA PRO A 148 -30.25 24.13 -33.65
C PRO A 148 -29.31 24.75 -32.60
N ARG A 149 -28.02 24.48 -32.80
CA ARG A 149 -26.85 24.73 -31.94
C ARG A 149 -26.73 26.16 -31.39
N GLY A 150 -26.63 26.27 -30.07
CA GLY A 150 -25.83 27.30 -29.37
C GLY A 150 -24.41 26.76 -29.14
N HIS A 151 -23.39 27.63 -29.20
CA HIS A 151 -21.97 27.26 -29.29
C HIS A 151 -21.32 26.75 -27.97
N HIS A 152 -22.11 26.31 -26.97
CA HIS A 152 -21.61 26.00 -25.62
C HIS A 152 -22.38 24.84 -24.97
N ILE A 153 -21.65 23.92 -24.31
CA ILE A 153 -22.24 22.88 -23.46
C ILE A 153 -23.23 23.51 -22.47
N SER A 154 -24.45 23.00 -22.43
CA SER A 154 -25.47 23.54 -21.54
C SER A 154 -25.16 23.16 -20.09
N GLN A 155 -25.52 24.04 -19.15
CA GLN A 155 -25.42 23.74 -17.72
C GLN A 155 -26.21 22.47 -17.36
N SER A 156 -27.32 22.21 -18.06
CA SER A 156 -28.12 21.00 -17.91
C SER A 156 -27.39 19.71 -18.32
N GLN A 157 -26.55 19.72 -19.37
CA GLN A 157 -25.75 18.53 -19.72
C GLN A 157 -24.63 18.28 -18.72
N LEU A 158 -23.94 19.33 -18.28
CA LEU A 158 -22.92 19.18 -17.23
C LEU A 158 -23.53 18.58 -15.95
N GLN A 159 -24.71 19.05 -15.57
CA GLN A 159 -25.46 18.49 -14.45
C GLN A 159 -25.92 17.06 -14.71
N ALA A 160 -26.37 16.73 -15.92
CA ALA A 160 -26.76 15.36 -16.26
C ALA A 160 -25.58 14.39 -16.18
N ILE A 161 -24.38 14.81 -16.60
CA ILE A 161 -23.14 14.03 -16.40
C ILE A 161 -22.90 13.82 -14.91
N GLU A 162 -22.92 14.86 -14.08
CA GLU A 162 -22.69 14.75 -12.64
C GLU A 162 -23.75 13.88 -11.92
N GLN A 163 -24.99 13.93 -12.40
CA GLN A 163 -26.13 13.20 -11.83
C GLN A 163 -26.28 11.78 -12.38
N SER A 164 -25.44 11.35 -13.32
CA SER A 164 -25.48 10.00 -13.88
C SER A 164 -24.60 9.03 -13.08
N GLN A 165 -25.06 7.79 -12.89
CA GLN A 165 -24.25 6.74 -12.24
C GLN A 165 -23.18 6.18 -13.19
N ILE A 166 -23.54 6.04 -14.46
CA ILE A 166 -22.73 5.46 -15.53
C ILE A 166 -22.69 6.44 -16.70
N SER A 167 -21.51 6.65 -17.27
CA SER A 167 -21.32 7.35 -18.54
C SER A 167 -20.88 6.37 -19.62
N VAL A 168 -21.69 6.20 -20.65
CA VAL A 168 -21.33 5.41 -21.83
C VAL A 168 -20.82 6.37 -22.90
N VAL A 169 -19.57 6.19 -23.31
CA VAL A 169 -18.92 7.06 -24.31
C VAL A 169 -18.74 6.28 -25.60
N VAL A 170 -19.49 6.65 -26.63
CA VAL A 170 -19.45 6.00 -27.94
C VAL A 170 -18.46 6.74 -28.83
N PHE A 171 -17.23 6.22 -28.88
CA PHE A 171 -16.20 6.68 -29.78
C PHE A 171 -16.48 6.19 -31.20
N SER A 172 -16.77 7.14 -32.06
CA SER A 172 -16.93 6.98 -33.50
C SER A 172 -15.85 7.80 -34.22
N ARG A 173 -15.77 7.66 -35.54
CA ARG A 173 -14.72 8.34 -36.34
C ARG A 173 -14.72 9.86 -36.17
N ASN A 174 -15.89 10.47 -36.01
CA ASN A 174 -16.04 11.93 -35.97
C ASN A 174 -16.20 12.47 -34.54
N TYR A 175 -16.18 11.62 -33.51
CA TYR A 175 -16.31 12.06 -32.11
C TYR A 175 -15.28 13.14 -31.75
N ALA A 176 -14.04 12.98 -32.23
CA ALA A 176 -12.95 13.93 -31.98
C ALA A 176 -12.99 15.22 -32.81
N GLU A 177 -13.87 15.33 -33.82
CA GLU A 177 -14.11 16.59 -34.55
C GLU A 177 -15.03 17.53 -33.77
N SER A 178 -15.76 17.00 -32.80
CA SER A 178 -16.72 17.74 -32.00
C SER A 178 -16.10 18.25 -30.72
N ARG A 179 -15.87 19.57 -30.67
CA ARG A 179 -15.45 20.26 -29.44
C ARG A 179 -16.34 19.91 -28.26
N TRP A 180 -17.63 19.76 -28.54
CA TRP A 180 -18.64 19.44 -27.54
C TRP A 180 -18.42 18.05 -26.93
N CYS A 181 -18.27 17.02 -27.76
CA CYS A 181 -17.99 15.66 -27.32
C CYS A 181 -16.72 15.60 -26.46
N LEU A 182 -15.69 16.37 -26.80
CA LEU A 182 -14.47 16.43 -25.99
C LEU A 182 -14.65 17.17 -24.65
N GLN A 183 -15.49 18.20 -24.59
CA GLN A 183 -15.86 18.86 -23.33
C GLN A 183 -16.70 17.95 -22.43
N GLU A 184 -17.63 17.17 -23.00
CA GLU A 184 -18.35 16.14 -22.26
C GLU A 184 -17.40 15.09 -21.70
N LEU A 185 -16.48 14.58 -22.53
CA LEU A 185 -15.50 13.59 -22.10
C LEU A 185 -14.61 14.10 -20.97
N GLU A 186 -14.12 15.34 -21.08
CA GLU A 186 -13.34 15.99 -20.02
C GLU A 186 -14.12 15.99 -18.69
N LYS A 187 -15.40 16.39 -18.73
CA LYS A 187 -16.27 16.40 -17.54
C LYS A 187 -16.56 15.00 -17.00
N ILE A 188 -16.79 14.02 -17.87
CA ILE A 188 -17.00 12.62 -17.49
C ILE A 188 -15.76 12.08 -16.74
N MET A 189 -14.56 12.35 -17.27
CA MET A 189 -13.31 11.91 -16.66
C MET A 189 -13.00 12.67 -15.37
N GLU A 190 -13.43 13.92 -15.23
CA GLU A 190 -13.46 14.62 -13.93
C GLU A 190 -14.37 13.90 -12.93
N CYS A 191 -15.63 13.59 -13.30
CA CYS A 191 -16.59 12.92 -12.42
C CYS A 191 -16.12 11.52 -12.01
N ARG A 192 -15.47 10.78 -12.92
CA ARG A 192 -14.83 9.51 -12.61
C ARG A 192 -13.79 9.64 -11.50
N ARG A 193 -12.95 10.68 -11.56
CA ARG A 193 -11.87 10.93 -10.59
C ARG A 193 -12.39 11.46 -9.24
N THR A 194 -13.41 12.31 -9.26
CA THR A 194 -13.86 13.03 -8.05
C THR A 194 -15.00 12.33 -7.31
N ILE A 195 -15.95 11.74 -8.03
CA ILE A 195 -17.17 11.12 -7.45
C ILE A 195 -17.33 9.64 -7.81
N GLY A 196 -16.31 9.02 -8.43
CA GLY A 196 -16.27 7.60 -8.72
C GLY A 196 -17.31 7.14 -9.75
N GLN A 197 -17.70 8.02 -10.68
CA GLN A 197 -18.63 7.65 -11.76
C GLN A 197 -18.06 6.50 -12.60
N VAL A 198 -18.90 5.51 -12.95
CA VAL A 198 -18.50 4.40 -13.82
C VAL A 198 -18.48 4.89 -15.27
N VAL A 199 -17.42 4.57 -16.01
CA VAL A 199 -17.27 4.96 -17.43
C VAL A 199 -17.12 3.72 -18.29
N VAL A 200 -17.95 3.61 -19.32
CA VAL A 200 -17.95 2.49 -20.27
C VAL A 200 -17.63 3.02 -21.68
N PRO A 201 -16.37 2.87 -22.15
CA PRO A 201 -16.04 3.24 -23.52
C PRO A 201 -16.55 2.20 -24.52
N VAL A 202 -17.19 2.67 -25.59
CA VAL A 202 -17.67 1.88 -26.72
C VAL A 202 -16.95 2.37 -27.98
N PHE A 203 -16.16 1.51 -28.60
CA PHE A 203 -15.37 1.84 -29.78
C PHE A 203 -16.12 1.38 -31.03
N TYR A 204 -16.89 2.27 -31.64
CA TYR A 204 -17.75 2.02 -32.79
C TYR A 204 -17.02 2.35 -34.10
N GLY A 205 -16.56 1.31 -34.80
CA GLY A 205 -15.83 1.48 -36.07
C GLY A 205 -14.49 2.19 -35.94
N VAL A 206 -13.91 2.25 -34.73
CA VAL A 206 -12.60 2.84 -34.43
C VAL A 206 -11.78 1.88 -33.57
N ASP A 207 -10.46 1.89 -33.77
CA ASP A 207 -9.55 1.11 -32.93
C ASP A 207 -9.30 1.85 -31.60
N PRO A 208 -9.41 1.18 -30.43
CA PRO A 208 -9.08 1.78 -29.14
C PRO A 208 -7.68 2.43 -29.09
N SER A 209 -6.70 1.88 -29.81
CA SER A 209 -5.36 2.42 -29.93
C SER A 209 -5.33 3.75 -30.70
N GLU A 210 -6.17 3.90 -31.71
CA GLU A 210 -6.33 5.17 -32.43
C GLU A 210 -6.91 6.26 -31.52
N VAL A 211 -7.88 5.91 -30.67
CA VAL A 211 -8.45 6.83 -29.67
C VAL A 211 -7.39 7.19 -28.62
N ARG A 212 -6.70 6.19 -28.06
CA ARG A 212 -5.71 6.36 -26.99
C ARG A 212 -4.53 7.26 -27.38
N HIS A 213 -4.05 7.11 -28.62
CA HIS A 213 -2.87 7.82 -29.10
C HIS A 213 -3.21 8.96 -30.07
N GLN A 214 -4.51 9.18 -30.35
CA GLN A 214 -5.01 10.13 -31.35
C GLN A 214 -4.28 9.98 -32.70
N THR A 215 -4.27 8.74 -33.20
CA THR A 215 -3.64 8.35 -34.48
C THR A 215 -4.70 7.87 -35.48
N GLY A 216 -4.28 7.48 -36.69
CA GLY A 216 -5.19 6.97 -37.72
C GLY A 216 -6.24 8.00 -38.16
N GLU A 217 -7.45 7.53 -38.41
CA GLU A 217 -8.55 8.41 -38.85
C GLU A 217 -9.11 9.23 -37.69
N PHE A 218 -9.18 8.66 -36.49
CA PHE A 218 -9.59 9.39 -35.28
C PHE A 218 -8.64 10.56 -34.97
N GLY A 219 -7.34 10.34 -35.17
CA GLY A 219 -6.32 11.37 -35.01
C GLY A 219 -6.42 12.50 -36.04
N LYS A 220 -6.86 12.21 -37.27
CA LYS A 220 -7.14 13.25 -38.28
C LYS A 220 -8.33 14.09 -37.85
N ALA A 221 -9.40 13.46 -37.38
CA ALA A 221 -10.57 14.12 -36.82
C ALA A 221 -10.18 15.07 -35.66
N PHE A 222 -9.38 14.59 -34.71
CA PHE A 222 -8.87 15.42 -33.61
C PHE A 222 -8.02 16.61 -34.10
N LYS A 223 -7.17 16.40 -35.12
CA LYS A 223 -6.36 17.46 -35.71
C LYS A 223 -7.19 18.52 -36.43
N ASN A 224 -8.23 18.10 -37.14
CA ASN A 224 -9.14 19.01 -37.83
C ASN A 224 -9.78 20.00 -36.84
N LEU A 225 -10.23 19.50 -35.69
CA LEU A 225 -10.70 20.36 -34.61
C LEU A 225 -9.61 21.32 -34.11
N SER A 226 -8.39 20.81 -33.86
CA SER A 226 -7.29 21.66 -33.38
C SER A 226 -6.94 22.80 -34.35
N ASN A 227 -7.04 22.57 -35.66
CA ASN A 227 -6.77 23.59 -36.67
C ASN A 227 -7.85 24.68 -36.74
N GLY A 228 -9.09 24.36 -36.32
CA GLY A 228 -10.21 25.31 -36.28
C GLY A 228 -10.26 26.17 -35.02
N ILE A 229 -9.44 25.85 -34.00
CA ILE A 229 -9.34 26.61 -32.76
C ILE A 229 -8.36 27.78 -32.98
N VAL A 230 -8.84 29.02 -32.80
CA VAL A 230 -8.02 30.24 -32.97
C VAL A 230 -6.88 30.25 -31.95
N THR A 231 -5.69 30.61 -32.41
CA THR A 231 -4.44 30.72 -31.63
C THR A 231 -4.65 31.45 -30.31
N GLY A 232 -4.54 30.73 -29.18
CA GLY A 232 -4.78 31.23 -27.82
C GLY A 232 -5.48 30.22 -26.89
N GLU A 233 -6.13 29.18 -27.42
CA GLU A 233 -6.76 28.10 -26.63
C GLU A 233 -5.97 26.77 -26.65
N ASP A 234 -4.66 26.80 -26.95
CA ASP A 234 -3.79 25.60 -26.93
C ASP A 234 -3.82 24.86 -25.58
N GLU A 235 -4.12 25.57 -24.49
CA GLU A 235 -4.29 25.02 -23.15
C GLU A 235 -5.43 23.98 -23.06
N LYS A 236 -6.44 24.02 -23.96
CA LYS A 236 -7.58 23.08 -23.95
C LYS A 236 -7.30 21.76 -24.64
N LEU A 237 -6.24 21.66 -25.45
CA LEU A 237 -5.93 20.43 -26.19
C LEU A 237 -5.31 19.35 -25.30
N GLN A 238 -4.53 19.74 -24.29
CA GLN A 238 -3.87 18.78 -23.39
C GLN A 238 -4.87 18.02 -22.53
N PRO A 239 -5.85 18.66 -21.84
CA PRO A 239 -6.88 17.95 -21.09
C PRO A 239 -7.65 16.93 -21.94
N TRP A 240 -7.95 17.26 -23.20
CA TRP A 240 -8.65 16.32 -24.10
C TRP A 240 -7.78 15.14 -24.50
N ARG A 241 -6.47 15.35 -24.76
CA ARG A 241 -5.53 14.25 -25.03
C ARG A 241 -5.41 13.31 -23.83
N GLU A 242 -5.30 13.88 -22.63
CA GLU A 242 -5.25 13.12 -21.38
C GLU A 242 -6.53 12.33 -21.16
N ALA A 243 -7.70 12.96 -21.34
CA ALA A 243 -9.00 12.31 -21.18
C ALA A 243 -9.19 11.16 -22.19
N LEU A 244 -8.83 11.37 -23.47
CA LEU A 244 -8.86 10.33 -24.51
C LEU A 244 -7.87 9.18 -24.23
N GLY A 245 -6.69 9.52 -23.71
CA GLY A 245 -5.68 8.53 -23.32
C GLY A 245 -6.12 7.69 -22.11
N GLU A 246 -6.71 8.32 -21.10
CA GLU A 246 -7.20 7.69 -19.89
C GLU A 246 -8.41 6.79 -20.18
N VAL A 247 -9.43 7.32 -20.87
CA VAL A 247 -10.67 6.60 -21.16
C VAL A 247 -10.43 5.38 -22.05
N ALA A 248 -9.50 5.46 -23.01
CA ALA A 248 -9.14 4.33 -23.86
C ALA A 248 -8.30 3.26 -23.13
N GLY A 249 -7.83 3.56 -21.92
CA GLY A 249 -7.22 2.58 -21.02
C GLY A 249 -8.23 1.80 -20.17
N ILE A 250 -9.50 2.22 -20.16
CA ILE A 250 -10.58 1.54 -19.43
C ILE A 250 -11.09 0.35 -20.27
N SER A 251 -11.48 -0.74 -19.60
CA SER A 251 -12.11 -1.87 -20.28
C SER A 251 -13.42 -1.44 -20.94
N GLY A 252 -13.57 -1.72 -22.22
CA GLY A 252 -14.69 -1.28 -23.04
C GLY A 252 -15.14 -2.32 -24.05
N VAL A 253 -16.07 -1.93 -24.92
CA VAL A 253 -16.64 -2.80 -25.96
C VAL A 253 -16.24 -2.27 -27.34
N VAL A 254 -15.66 -3.13 -28.17
CA VAL A 254 -15.37 -2.81 -29.58
C VAL A 254 -16.52 -3.30 -30.44
N VAL A 255 -17.15 -2.40 -31.19
CA VAL A 255 -18.28 -2.69 -32.08
C VAL A 255 -17.83 -2.47 -33.52
N LEU A 256 -17.60 -3.57 -34.24
CA LEU A 256 -17.18 -3.53 -35.64
C LEU A 256 -18.38 -3.51 -36.61
N ASN A 257 -19.50 -4.11 -36.22
CA ASN A 257 -20.73 -4.22 -37.02
C ASN A 257 -21.99 -4.02 -36.12
N SER A 258 -23.12 -3.60 -36.71
CA SER A 258 -24.37 -3.23 -36.00
C SER A 258 -25.08 -4.35 -35.21
N SER A 259 -24.58 -5.59 -35.23
CA SER A 259 -25.20 -6.75 -34.57
C SER A 259 -24.75 -6.99 -33.12
N GLN A 260 -23.95 -6.12 -32.52
CA GLN A 260 -23.35 -6.33 -31.18
C GLN A 260 -24.02 -5.57 -30.02
N ASN A 261 -25.23 -5.02 -30.23
CA ASN A 261 -25.97 -4.27 -29.20
C ASN A 261 -26.18 -5.06 -27.89
N CYS A 262 -26.32 -6.39 -27.96
CA CYS A 262 -26.54 -7.25 -26.79
C CYS A 262 -25.37 -7.25 -25.78
N THR A 263 -24.14 -7.00 -26.24
CA THR A 263 -22.93 -7.09 -25.38
C THR A 263 -22.84 -5.93 -24.39
N ILE A 264 -23.17 -4.71 -24.85
CA ILE A 264 -23.20 -3.51 -24.00
C ILE A 264 -24.33 -3.60 -22.99
N PHE A 265 -25.44 -4.18 -23.41
CA PHE A 265 -26.60 -4.41 -22.57
C PHE A 265 -26.29 -5.27 -21.34
N ASN A 266 -25.57 -6.39 -21.55
CA ASN A 266 -25.15 -7.24 -20.44
C ASN A 266 -24.17 -6.51 -19.52
N LEU A 267 -23.21 -5.74 -20.06
CA LEU A 267 -22.22 -5.00 -19.27
C LEU A 267 -22.86 -3.94 -18.36
N LEU A 268 -23.97 -3.33 -18.79
CA LEU A 268 -24.70 -2.30 -18.01
C LEU A 268 -25.71 -2.89 -17.01
N LEU A 269 -25.98 -4.20 -17.08
CA LEU A 269 -26.94 -4.91 -16.22
C LEU A 269 -26.29 -5.85 -15.20
N THR A 270 -24.97 -6.09 -15.27
CA THR A 270 -24.28 -7.08 -14.43
C THR A 270 -23.68 -6.55 -13.11
N ASP A 271 -23.82 -5.27 -12.78
CA ASP A 271 -23.32 -4.68 -11.52
C ASP A 271 -24.42 -3.99 -10.70
#